data_AF-A0A9D4DMI8-F1
#
_entry.id   AF-A0A9D4DMI8-F1
#
_cell.length_a   1.000
_cell.length_b   1.000
_cell.length_c   1.000
_cell.angle_alpha   90.00
_cell.angle_beta   90.00
_cell.angle_gamma   90.00
#
_symmetry.space_group_name_H-M   'P 1'
#
loop_
_entity.id
_entity.type
_entity.pdbx_description
1 polymer ?
#
loop_
_entity_poly.entity_id
_entity_poly.type
_entity_poly.pdbx_seq_one_letter_code
_entity_poly.pdbx_strand_id
1 'polypeptide(L)' 'MDGWMDGWMDGWMDGWMDGWMDGWMDGWLDGWMDGWMDGWMDGWMDGWMDGWMDGWMDGWMDG' A
#
# COMPACT_ATOMS: atom_id res chain seq x y z
N MET A 1 46.37 6.99 7.11
CA MET A 1 45.26 7.49 7.96
C MET A 1 43.92 7.36 7.24
N ASP A 2 43.94 6.73 6.06
CA ASP A 2 42.97 6.98 4.99
C ASP A 2 41.90 5.87 4.97
N GLY A 3 42.29 4.62 5.23
CA GLY A 3 41.35 3.50 5.32
C GLY A 3 40.35 3.54 6.49
N TRP A 4 40.58 4.38 7.50
CA TRP A 4 39.61 4.60 8.59
C TRP A 4 38.52 5.60 8.20
N MET A 5 38.85 6.59 7.35
CA MET A 5 37.85 7.51 6.79
C MET A 5 37.03 6.80 5.71
N ASP A 6 37.68 6.02 4.85
CA ASP A 6 37.01 5.27 3.78
C ASP A 6 36.01 4.27 4.37
N GLY A 7 36.42 3.45 5.35
CA GLY A 7 35.52 2.47 5.97
C GLY A 7 34.36 3.10 6.77
N TRP A 8 34.53 4.33 7.27
CA TRP A 8 33.46 5.05 7.98
C TRP A 8 32.47 5.71 7.00
N MET A 9 32.96 6.26 5.88
CA MET A 9 32.10 6.75 4.80
C MET A 9 31.30 5.62 4.17
N ASP A 10 31.95 4.49 3.84
CA ASP A 10 31.28 3.35 3.22
C ASP A 10 30.20 2.77 4.15
N GLY A 11 30.53 2.50 5.41
CA GLY A 11 29.55 1.94 6.35
C GLY A 11 28.38 2.88 6.68
N TRP A 12 28.61 4.20 6.68
CA TRP A 12 27.54 5.17 6.89
C TRP A 12 26.67 5.34 5.64
N MET A 13 27.27 5.31 4.46
CA MET A 13 26.59 5.46 3.18
C MET A 13 25.76 4.21 2.85
N ASP A 14 26.29 3.02 3.09
CA ASP A 14 25.58 1.75 2.95
C ASP A 14 24.42 1.65 3.95
N GLY A 15 24.67 1.89 5.23
CA GLY A 15 23.62 1.80 6.25
C GLY A 15 22.51 2.83 6.07
N TRP A 16 22.83 4.02 5.55
CA TRP A 16 21.83 5.04 5.24
C TRP A 16 21.07 4.74 3.95
N MET A 17 21.74 4.26 2.89
CA MET A 17 21.08 3.81 1.67
C MET A 17 20.15 2.65 1.95
N ASP A 18 20.61 1.60 2.62
CA ASP A 18 19.82 0.41 2.92
C ASP A 18 18.62 0.77 3.81
N GLY A 19 18.85 1.48 4.91
CA GLY A 19 17.77 1.84 5.83
C GLY A 19 16.73 2.79 5.23
N TRP A 20 17.14 3.71 4.37
CA TRP A 20 16.22 4.61 3.67
C TRP A 20 15.49 3.92 2.54
N MET A 21 16.20 3.09 1.76
CA MET A 21 15.63 2.36 0.64
C MET A 21 14.64 1.31 1.12
N ASP A 22 14.98 0.50 2.13
CA ASP A 22 14.07 -0.47 2.73
C ASP A 22 12.88 0.22 3.39
N GLY A 23 13.10 1.21 4.26
CA GLY A 23 12.03 1.87 4.99
C GLY A 23 11.06 2.65 4.08
N TRP A 24 11.57 3.27 3.01
CA TRP A 24 10.73 3.98 2.05
C TRP A 24 10.03 3.02 1.09
N MET A 25 10.72 1.99 0.63
CA MET A 25 10.16 1.01 -0.31
C MET A 25 9.10 0.15 0.39
N ASP A 26 9.35 -0.36 1.59
CA ASP A 26 8.36 -1.10 2.37
C ASP A 26 7.18 -0.21 2.76
N GLY A 27 7.44 0.96 3.34
CA GLY A 27 6.37 1.85 3.81
C GLY A 27 5.48 2.39 2.69
N TRP A 28 6.06 2.65 1.51
CA TRP A 28 5.30 3.13 0.36
C TRP A 28 4.57 1.98 -0.35
N LEU A 29 5.21 0.82 -0.48
CA LEU A 29 4.63 -0.33 -1.18
C LEU A 29 3.54 -0.98 -0.34
N ASP A 30 3.74 -1.19 0.96
CA ASP A 30 2.67 -1.68 1.86
C ASP A 30 1.55 -0.66 1.96
N GLY A 31 1.85 0.61 2.26
CA GLY A 31 0.82 1.63 2.45
C GLY A 31 -0.01 1.91 1.18
N TRP A 32 0.60 1.85 0.00
CA TRP A 32 -0.10 2.00 -1.26
C TRP A 32 -0.88 0.74 -1.64
N MET A 33 -0.28 -0.44 -1.46
CA MET A 33 -0.90 -1.70 -1.82
C MET A 33 -2.08 -2.02 -0.90
N ASP A 34 -1.94 -1.85 0.42
CA ASP A 34 -3.04 -2.00 1.38
C ASP A 34 -4.13 -0.96 1.14
N GLY A 35 -3.77 0.32 1.06
CA GLY A 35 -4.76 1.39 0.90
C GLY A 35 -5.53 1.32 -0.43
N TRP A 36 -4.87 0.89 -1.51
CA TRP A 36 -5.51 0.71 -2.81
C TRP A 36 -6.33 -0.58 -2.87
N MET A 37 -5.80 -1.68 -2.34
CA MET A 37 -6.47 -2.98 -2.37
C MET A 37 -7.69 -2.98 -1.44
N ASP A 38 -7.58 -2.48 -0.21
CA ASP A 38 -8.71 -2.37 0.71
C ASP A 38 -9.75 -1.37 0.20
N GLY A 39 -9.32 -0.16 -0.19
CA GLY A 39 -10.25 0.88 -0.65
C GLY A 39 -10.98 0.52 -1.94
N TRP A 40 -10.31 -0.18 -2.87
CA TRP A 40 -10.93 -0.64 -4.11
C TRP A 40 -11.81 -1.86 -3.88
N MET A 41 -11.35 -2.83 -3.08
CA MET A 41 -12.08 -4.05 -2.82
C MET A 41 -13.34 -3.78 -1.99
N ASP A 42 -13.24 -3.00 -0.91
CA ASP A 42 -14.40 -2.60 -0.10
C ASP A 42 -15.36 -1.74 -0.91
N GLY A 43 -14.87 -0.69 -1.57
CA GLY A 43 -15.74 0.23 -2.33
C GLY A 43 -16.44 -0.42 -3.52
N TRP A 44 -15.77 -1.37 -4.20
CA TRP A 44 -16.38 -2.10 -5.31
C TRP A 44 -17.32 -3.20 -4.83
N MET A 45 -16.94 -3.94 -3.79
CA MET A 45 -17.74 -5.04 -3.26
C MET A 45 -18.99 -4.51 -2.57
N ASP A 46 -18.89 -3.48 -1.72
CA ASP A 46 -20.04 -2.86 -1.07
C ASP A 46 -20.95 -2.18 -2.10
N GLY A 47 -20.38 -1.35 -3.00
CA GLY A 47 -21.18 -0.63 -4.00
C GLY A 47 -21.88 -1.54 -5.00
N TRP A 48 -21.25 -2.66 -5.39
CA TRP A 48 -21.86 -3.64 -6.29
C TRP A 48 -22.90 -4.50 -5.56
N MET A 49 -22.60 -4.92 -4.34
CA MET A 49 -23.49 -5.79 -3.57
C MET A 49 -24.74 -5.01 -3.12
N ASP A 50 -24.59 -3.78 -2.62
CA ASP A 50 -25.71 -2.91 -2.26
C ASP A 50 -26.54 -2.55 -3.50
N GLY A 51 -25.90 -2.09 -4.58
CA GLY A 51 -26.62 -1.70 -5.80
C GLY A 51 -27.35 -2.86 -6.48
N TRP A 52 -26.80 -4.08 -6.42
CA TRP A 52 -27.45 -5.27 -6.95
C TRP A 52 -28.58 -5.75 -6.05
N MET A 53 -28.39 -5.71 -4.73
CA MET A 53 -29.39 -6.16 -3.76
C MET A 53 -30.58 -5.20 -3.70
N ASP A 54 -30.34 -3.89 -3.72
CA ASP A 54 -31.37 -2.85 -3.79
C ASP A 54 -32.14 -2.95 -5.11
N GLY A 55 -31.44 -3.00 -6.26
CA GLY A 55 -32.09 -3.09 -7.57
C GLY A 55 -32.89 -4.38 -7.77
N TRP A 56 -32.47 -5.49 -7.15
CA TRP A 56 -33.20 -6.76 -7.21
C TRP A 56 -34.40 -6.77 -6.26
N MET A 57 -34.28 -6.20 -5.05
CA MET A 57 -35.42 -6.04 -4.12
C MET A 57 -36.49 -5.11 -4.68
N ASP A 58 -36.10 -3.95 -5.21
CA ASP A 58 -37.03 -2.97 -5.78
C ASP A 58 -37.78 -3.58 -6.97
N GLY A 59 -37.08 -4.28 -7.87
CA GLY A 59 -37.70 -4.94 -9.01
C GLY A 59 -38.61 -6.13 -8.64
N TRP A 60 -38.43 -6.73 -7.46
CA TRP A 60 -39.30 -7.80 -6.95
C TRP A 60 -40.52 -7.28 -6.18
N MET A 61 -40.39 -6.13 -5.50
CA MET A 61 -41.49 -5.52 -4.75
C MET A 61 -42.43 -4.68 -5.63
N ASP A 62 -41.92 -4.11 -6.73
CA ASP A 62 -42.72 -3.34 -7.70
C ASP A 62 -43.37 -4.21 -8.81
N GLY A 63 -43.20 -5.54 -8.75
CA GLY A 63 -43.73 -6.53 -9.70
C GLY A 63 -45.02 -7.22 -9.28
#